data_AF-A0A2V7TAX8-F1
#
_entry.id   AF-A0A2V7TAX8-F1
#
_cell.length_a   1.000
_cell.length_b   1.000
_cell.length_c   1.000
_cell.angle_alpha   90.00
_cell.angle_beta   90.00
_cell.angle_gamma   90.00
#
_symmetry.space_group_name_H-M   'P 1'
#
loop_
_entity.id
_entity.type
_entity.pdbx_description
1 polymer ?
#
loop_
_entity_poly.entity_id
_entity_poly.type
_entity_poly.pdbx_seq_one_letter_code
_entity_poly.pdbx_strand_id
1 'polypeptide(L)'
;LKCHAHFGEIKRMWVADSSRGLGIGKRILQRLEDLARKRRIPLLRLETNKALTEAQALYQASGYREVRPFNNEPYAHHWFEKALTAARPSVRSSSLSAV
;
A
#
# COMPACT_ATOMS: atom_id res chain seq x y z
N LEU A 1 8.70 1.31 5.53
CA LEU A 1 8.89 0.53 4.27
C LEU A 1 10.24 -0.14 4.33
N LYS A 2 10.27 -1.46 4.54
CA LYS A 2 11.49 -2.27 4.43
C LYS A 2 11.61 -2.76 2.99
N CYS A 3 12.80 -2.69 2.40
CA CYS A 3 13.00 -3.08 1.00
C CYS A 3 13.73 -4.43 0.91
N HIS A 4 13.29 -5.27 0.00
CA HIS A 4 13.89 -6.56 -0.37
C HIS A 4 14.16 -6.56 -1.88
N ALA A 5 14.85 -7.60 -2.38
CA ALA A 5 15.22 -7.71 -3.79
C ALA A 5 14.02 -7.57 -4.76
N HIS A 6 12.84 -8.09 -4.37
CA HIS A 6 11.66 -8.14 -5.26
C HIS A 6 10.40 -7.52 -4.66
N PHE A 7 10.41 -7.09 -3.41
CA PHE A 7 9.24 -6.54 -2.74
C PHE A 7 9.59 -5.56 -1.63
N GLY A 8 8.61 -4.76 -1.22
CA GLY A 8 8.70 -3.91 -0.05
C GLY A 8 7.68 -4.31 1.01
N GLU A 9 8.08 -4.30 2.27
CA GLU A 9 7.18 -4.57 3.40
C GLU A 9 6.77 -3.25 4.06
N ILE A 10 5.46 -3.05 4.18
CA ILE A 10 4.90 -2.02 5.06
C ILE A 10 4.72 -2.65 6.43
N LYS A 11 5.38 -2.08 7.44
CA LYS A 11 5.37 -2.55 8.81
C LYS A 11 5.06 -1.40 9.75
N ARG A 12 4.36 -1.71 10.84
CA ARG A 12 4.09 -0.79 11.96
C ARG A 12 3.46 0.53 11.53
N MET A 13 2.42 0.46 10.70
CA MET A 13 1.60 1.63 10.38
C MET A 13 0.51 1.81 11.43
N TRP A 14 0.52 2.96 12.10
CA TRP A 14 -0.44 3.30 13.15
C TRP A 14 -0.82 4.77 13.06
N VAL A 15 -2.06 5.08 13.44
CA VAL A 15 -2.58 6.45 13.56
C VAL A 15 -3.21 6.55 14.94
N ALA A 16 -2.90 7.64 15.65
CA ALA A 16 -3.47 7.93 16.96
C ALA A 16 -5.00 7.94 16.92
N ASP A 17 -5.63 7.43 17.97
CA ASP A 17 -7.08 7.29 18.07
C ASP A 17 -7.79 8.64 17.89
N SER A 18 -7.23 9.71 18.48
CA SER A 18 -7.69 11.10 18.32
C SER A 18 -7.62 11.63 16.89
N SER A 19 -6.94 10.93 15.98
CA SER A 19 -6.70 11.34 14.59
C SER A 19 -7.29 10.36 13.57
N ARG A 20 -8.04 9.34 14.01
CA ARG A 20 -8.75 8.42 13.11
C ARG A 20 -9.93 9.11 12.43
N GLY A 21 -10.44 8.53 11.35
CA GLY A 21 -11.52 9.11 10.54
C GLY A 21 -11.09 10.26 9.61
N LEU A 22 -9.90 10.83 9.78
CA LEU A 22 -9.38 11.94 8.96
C LEU A 22 -8.66 11.51 7.67
N GLY A 23 -8.74 10.23 7.29
CA GLY A 23 -8.08 9.69 6.10
C GLY A 23 -6.54 9.63 6.18
N ILE A 24 -5.94 9.85 7.35
CA ILE A 24 -4.47 9.89 7.54
C ILE A 24 -3.82 8.55 7.16
N GLY A 25 -4.40 7.42 7.58
CA GLY A 25 -3.87 6.09 7.25
C GLY A 25 -3.77 5.87 5.74
N LYS A 26 -4.78 6.30 4.98
CA LYS A 26 -4.79 6.24 3.51
C LYS A 26 -3.68 7.11 2.91
N ARG A 27 -3.48 8.33 3.42
CA ARG A 27 -2.42 9.24 2.96
C ARG A 27 -1.02 8.69 3.23
N ILE A 28 -0.81 8.10 4.41
CA ILE A 28 0.44 7.41 4.75
C ILE A 28 0.68 6.25 3.78
N LEU A 29 -0.33 5.38 3.59
CA LEU A 29 -0.23 4.23 2.70
C LEU A 29 0.11 4.66 1.26
N GLN A 30 -0.61 5.64 0.70
CA GLN A 30 -0.33 6.20 -0.63
C GLN A 30 1.11 6.70 -0.75
N ARG A 31 1.60 7.41 0.27
CA ARG A 31 2.98 7.90 0.27
C ARG A 31 4.00 6.76 0.28
N LEU A 32 3.73 5.68 1.01
CA LEU A 32 4.59 4.48 1.02
C LEU A 32 4.57 3.78 -0.34
N GLU A 33 3.41 3.68 -0.99
CA GLU A 33 3.32 3.14 -2.35
C GLU A 33 4.14 3.97 -3.35
N ASP A 34 4.05 5.30 -3.29
CA ASP A 34 4.84 6.18 -4.17
C ASP A 34 6.34 6.04 -3.92
N LEU A 35 6.74 5.90 -2.66
CA LEU A 35 8.14 5.64 -2.29
C LEU A 35 8.64 4.29 -2.84
N ALA A 36 7.78 3.28 -2.88
CA ALA A 36 8.10 1.98 -3.47
C ALA A 36 8.16 2.05 -5.00
N ARG A 37 7.22 2.74 -5.66
CA ARG A 37 7.25 3.00 -7.11
C ARG A 37 8.53 3.72 -7.53
N LYS A 38 8.93 4.77 -6.80
CA LYS A 38 10.18 5.51 -7.05
C LYS A 38 11.43 4.63 -6.93
N ARG A 39 11.39 3.61 -6.07
CA ARG A 39 12.46 2.62 -5.90
C ARG A 39 12.35 1.44 -6.89
N ARG A 40 11.40 1.48 -7.83
CA ARG A 40 11.12 0.40 -8.79
C ARG A 40 10.81 -0.93 -8.12
N ILE A 41 10.22 -0.89 -6.93
CA ILE A 41 9.77 -2.08 -6.21
C ILE A 41 8.43 -2.53 -6.83
N PRO A 42 8.34 -3.75 -7.38
CA PRO A 42 7.17 -4.19 -8.14
C PRO A 42 6.02 -4.71 -7.27
N LEU A 43 6.29 -5.03 -5.99
CA LEU A 43 5.33 -5.66 -5.09
C LEU A 43 5.43 -5.05 -3.70
N LEU A 44 4.29 -4.73 -3.09
CA LEU A 44 4.20 -4.44 -1.66
C LEU A 44 3.49 -5.56 -0.92
N ARG A 45 4.00 -5.84 0.27
CA ARG A 45 3.48 -6.82 1.21
C ARG A 45 3.24 -6.18 2.57
N LEU A 46 2.27 -6.71 3.30
CA LEU A 46 2.05 -6.40 4.71
C LEU A 46 1.27 -7.52 5.39
N GLU A 47 1.37 -7.55 6.71
CA GLU A 47 0.56 -8.40 7.57
C GLU A 47 -0.19 -7.56 8.61
N THR A 48 -1.32 -8.05 9.09
CA THR A 48 -2.10 -7.40 10.13
C THR A 48 -2.78 -8.41 11.07
N ASN A 49 -3.17 -7.93 12.25
CA ASN A 49 -3.91 -8.70 13.23
C ASN A 49 -5.42 -8.64 12.94
N LYS A 50 -6.16 -9.71 13.27
CA LYS A 50 -7.62 -9.81 13.11
C LYS A 50 -8.40 -8.71 13.83
N ALA A 51 -7.88 -8.17 14.94
CA ALA A 51 -8.52 -7.10 15.70
C ALA A 51 -8.45 -5.73 15.01
N LEU A 52 -7.57 -5.55 14.02
CA LEU A 52 -7.37 -4.29 13.31
C LEU A 52 -8.26 -4.22 12.06
N THR A 53 -9.58 -4.24 12.27
CA THR A 53 -10.57 -4.33 11.18
C THR A 53 -10.55 -3.12 10.26
N GLU A 54 -10.33 -1.91 10.78
CA GLU A 54 -10.22 -0.70 9.94
C GLU A 54 -8.95 -0.71 9.09
N ALA A 55 -7.86 -1.31 9.58
CA ALA A 55 -6.65 -1.49 8.80
C ALA A 55 -6.88 -2.48 7.66
N GLN A 56 -7.52 -3.61 7.93
CA GLN A 56 -7.90 -4.59 6.89
C GLN A 56 -8.77 -3.94 5.81
N ALA A 57 -9.81 -3.21 6.21
CA ALA A 57 -10.68 -2.48 5.29
C ALA A 57 -9.91 -1.42 4.48
N LEU A 58 -9.00 -0.68 5.12
CA LEU A 58 -8.13 0.28 4.43
C LEU A 58 -7.27 -0.39 3.34
N TYR A 59 -6.64 -1.53 3.66
CA TYR A 59 -5.79 -2.23 2.70
C TYR A 59 -6.60 -2.78 1.52
N GLN A 60 -7.72 -3.43 1.79
CA GLN A 60 -8.64 -3.94 0.76
C GLN A 60 -9.14 -2.80 -0.15
N ALA A 61 -9.62 -1.70 0.45
CA ALA A 61 -10.08 -0.52 -0.30
C ALA A 61 -8.94 0.18 -1.08
N SER A 62 -7.69 -0.03 -0.68
CA SER A 62 -6.50 0.45 -1.39
C SER A 62 -6.01 -0.51 -2.48
N GLY A 63 -6.73 -1.61 -2.73
CA GLY A 63 -6.41 -2.58 -3.78
C GLY A 63 -5.35 -3.61 -3.38
N TYR A 64 -5.08 -3.75 -2.08
CA TYR A 64 -4.35 -4.91 -1.60
C TYR A 64 -5.28 -6.12 -1.59
N ARG A 65 -4.76 -7.26 -2.03
CA ARG A 65 -5.47 -8.53 -2.00
C ARG A 65 -4.93 -9.37 -0.86
N GLU A 66 -5.84 -10.02 -0.14
CA GLU A 66 -5.45 -11.00 0.87
C GLU A 66 -4.84 -12.24 0.19
N VAL A 67 -3.79 -12.80 0.79
CA VAL A 67 -3.03 -13.93 0.29
C VAL A 67 -2.73 -14.92 1.42
N ARG A 68 -2.19 -16.09 1.06
CA ARG A 68 -1.64 -17.03 2.03
C ARG A 68 -0.49 -16.40 2.84
N PRO A 69 -0.27 -16.82 4.10
CA PRO A 69 0.86 -16.36 4.90
C PRO A 69 2.18 -16.48 4.15
N PHE A 70 2.95 -15.39 4.10
CA PHE A 70 4.29 -15.36 3.51
C PHE A 70 5.41 -15.30 4.55
N ASN A 71 5.06 -15.27 5.84
CA ASN A 71 5.96 -15.35 6.98
C ASN A 71 5.24 -16.01 8.17
N ASN A 72 5.99 -16.28 9.25
CA ASN A 72 5.48 -16.90 10.48
C ASN A 72 5.35 -15.86 11.61
N GLU A 73 4.89 -14.63 11.30
CA GLU A 73 4.69 -13.60 12.32
C GLU A 73 3.57 -14.02 13.29
N PRO A 74 3.86 -14.30 14.59
CA PRO A 74 2.91 -14.95 15.50
C PRO A 74 1.65 -14.11 15.79
N TYR A 75 1.73 -12.79 15.62
CA TYR A 75 0.59 -11.89 15.86
C TYR A 75 -0.20 -11.55 14.59
N ALA A 76 0.29 -11.98 13.43
CA ALA A 76 -0.39 -11.79 12.16
C ALA A 76 -1.50 -12.83 11.99
N HIS A 77 -2.61 -12.37 11.42
CA HIS A 77 -3.76 -13.21 11.09
C HIS A 77 -4.18 -13.05 9.63
N HIS A 78 -3.80 -11.93 8.99
CA HIS A 78 -4.11 -11.63 7.60
C HIS A 78 -2.86 -11.11 6.88
N TRP A 79 -2.62 -11.59 5.67
CA TRP A 79 -1.48 -11.22 4.83
C TRP A 79 -1.98 -10.63 3.52
N PHE A 80 -1.39 -9.52 3.11
CA PHE A 80 -1.85 -8.75 1.97
C PHE A 80 -0.72 -8.44 1.00
N GLU A 81 -1.05 -8.44 -0.28
CA GLU A 81 -0.14 -8.02 -1.35
C GLU A 81 -0.79 -7.03 -2.31
N LYS A 82 0.03 -6.14 -2.87
CA LYS A 82 -0.36 -5.28 -3.98
C LYS A 82 0.77 -5.19 -4.98
N ALA A 83 0.50 -5.60 -6.21
CA ALA A 83 1.40 -5.32 -7.33
C ALA A 83 1.41 -3.82 -7.61
N LEU A 84 2.60 -3.23 -7.64
CA LEU A 84 2.81 -1.86 -8.05
C LEU A 84 3.18 -1.87 -9.53
N THR A 85 2.18 -2.07 -10.39
CA THR A 85 2.38 -1.86 -11.83
C THR A 85 2.86 -0.43 -12.01
N ALA A 86 3.87 -0.22 -12.87
CA ALA A 86 4.18 1.11 -13.34
C ALA A 86 2.88 1.69 -13.90
N ALA A 87 2.43 2.83 -13.39
CA ALA A 87 1.35 3.55 -14.04
C ALA A 87 1.78 3.72 -15.50
N ARG A 88 1.00 3.19 -16.45
CA ARG A 88 1.22 3.52 -17.87
C ARG A 88 1.31 5.06 -17.91
N PRO A 89 2.37 5.65 -18.48
CA PRO A 89 2.43 7.09 -18.60
C PRO A 89 1.17 7.52 -19.33
N SER A 90 0.33 8.30 -18.66
CA SER A 90 -0.79 8.95 -19.34
C SER A 90 -0.16 9.93 -20.32
N VAL A 91 -0.17 9.56 -21.60
CA VAL A 91 0.13 10.49 -22.67
C VAL A 91 -0.87 11.62 -22.51
N ARG A 92 -0.43 12.77 -21.99
CA ARG A 92 -1.21 13.99 -22.07
C ARG A 92 -1.28 14.31 -23.56
N SER A 93 -2.45 14.10 -24.16
CA SER A 93 -2.78 14.66 -25.46
C SER A 93 -2.79 16.17 -25.29
N SER A 94 -1.65 16.82 -25.56
CA SER A 94 -1.59 18.25 -25.75
C SER A 94 -2.25 18.56 -27.08
N SER A 95 -3.56 18.84 -27.06
CA SER A 95 -4.24 19.46 -28.18
C SER A 95 -3.68 20.87 -28.35
N LEU A 96 -2.79 21.05 -29.31
CA LEU A 96 -2.45 22.36 -29.86
C LEU A 96 -3.61 22.79 -30.76
N SER A 97 -4.52 23.59 -30.21
CA SER A 97 -5.26 24.57 -31.01
C SER A 97 -4.42 25.85 -31.01
N ALA A 98 -3.83 26.18 -32.14
CA ALA A 98 -3.35 27.52 -32.43
C ALA A 98 -3.94 27.94 -33.77
N VAL A 99 -4.51 29.14 -33.72
CA VAL A 99 -5.28 29.88 -34.73
C VAL A 99 -4.41 30.26 -35.92
#